data_AF-A0A3B9YVW3-F1
#
_entry.id   AF-A0A3B9YVW3-F1
#
_cell.length_a   1.000
_cell.length_b   1.000
_cell.length_c   1.000
_cell.angle_alpha   90.00
_cell.angle_beta   90.00
_cell.angle_gamma   90.00
#
_symmetry.space_group_name_H-M   'P 1'
#
loop_
_entity.id
_entity.type
_entity.pdbx_description
1 polymer ?
#
loop_
_entity_poly.entity_id
_entity_poly.type
_entity_poly.pdbx_seq_one_letter_code
_entity_poly.pdbx_strand_id
1 'polypeptide(L)'
;LKKLNRLKHNRIARAAGVQRILFDLGLYEGAINGDAGAGFQQVVAGARTQLGYPADEDVMQTYVKLLAEAAKQQSQVGLTFCNRSPAPLWVALGQVEGERRLSRGWWRIQANQCEKVIKDRLTQRYFYAHATSEKASSKGVWGGPHMFCTRDSVFEMDRDVECRNRGGEETGFLAIDTLERPGAVFSFGPQQSAANAPAPVAQ
;
A
#
# COMPACT_ATOMS: atom_id res chain seq x y z
N LEU A 1 10.31 -29.57 -30.95
CA LEU A 1 11.17 -29.09 -29.84
C LEU A 1 10.73 -27.72 -29.28
N LYS A 2 10.68 -26.63 -30.06
CA LYS A 2 10.26 -25.30 -29.58
C LYS A 2 8.87 -25.26 -28.89
N LYS A 3 7.85 -25.94 -29.45
CA LYS A 3 6.50 -26.01 -28.87
C LYS A 3 6.46 -26.76 -27.53
N LEU A 4 7.24 -27.83 -27.39
CA LEU A 4 7.35 -28.64 -26.17
C LEU A 4 8.06 -27.86 -25.04
N ASN A 5 9.11 -27.11 -25.38
CA ASN A 5 9.80 -26.23 -24.42
C ASN A 5 8.90 -25.09 -23.95
N ARG A 6 8.08 -24.52 -24.83
CA ARG A 6 7.10 -23.47 -24.47
C ARG A 6 6.01 -24.01 -23.54
N LEU A 7 5.54 -25.24 -23.77
CA LEU A 7 4.57 -25.90 -22.89
C LEU A 7 5.15 -26.20 -21.50
N LYS A 8 6.40 -26.68 -21.41
CA LYS A 8 7.11 -26.87 -20.14
C LYS A 8 7.28 -25.54 -19.39
N HIS A 9 7.74 -24.50 -20.08
CA HIS A 9 7.90 -23.16 -19.50
C HIS A 9 6.58 -22.61 -18.93
N ASN A 10 5.48 -22.74 -19.67
CA ASN A 10 4.16 -22.30 -19.22
C ASN A 10 3.66 -23.05 -17.98
N ARG A 11 4.03 -24.33 -17.81
CA ARG A 11 3.67 -25.12 -16.61
C ARG A 11 4.44 -24.66 -15.38
N ILE A 12 5.75 -24.43 -15.50
CA ILE A 12 6.61 -23.94 -14.42
C ILE A 12 6.15 -22.53 -13.98
N ALA A 13 5.90 -21.64 -14.94
CA ALA A 13 5.42 -20.29 -14.65
C ALA A 13 4.07 -20.29 -13.91
N ARG A 14 3.14 -21.18 -14.29
CA ARG A 14 1.86 -21.34 -13.59
C ARG A 14 2.05 -21.85 -12.17
N ALA A 15 2.87 -22.87 -11.97
CA ALA A 15 3.16 -23.41 -10.65
C ALA A 15 3.80 -22.35 -9.74
N ALA A 16 4.75 -21.56 -10.26
CA ALA A 16 5.37 -20.46 -9.52
C ALA A 16 4.34 -19.38 -9.15
N GLY A 17 3.39 -19.10 -10.04
CA GLY A 17 2.27 -18.21 -9.76
C GLY A 17 1.41 -18.69 -8.59
N VAL A 18 1.05 -19.98 -8.54
CA VAL A 18 0.29 -20.56 -7.41
C VAL A 18 1.11 -20.54 -6.12
N GLN A 19 2.40 -20.90 -6.18
CA GLN A 19 3.30 -20.81 -5.03
C GLN A 19 3.36 -19.40 -4.45
N ARG A 20 3.46 -18.38 -5.30
CA ARG A 20 3.45 -16.96 -4.88
C ARG A 20 2.15 -16.60 -4.17
N ILE A 21 1.00 -16.96 -4.74
CA ILE A 21 -0.31 -16.67 -4.13
C ILE A 21 -0.43 -17.35 -2.76
N LEU A 22 -0.05 -18.63 -2.65
CA LEU A 22 -0.13 -19.35 -1.38
C LEU A 22 0.86 -18.79 -0.36
N PHE A 23 2.03 -18.30 -0.80
CA PHE A 23 2.98 -17.60 0.05
C PHE A 23 2.39 -16.29 0.58
N ASP A 24 1.79 -15.47 -0.29
CA ASP A 24 1.17 -14.20 0.08
C ASP A 24 -0.01 -14.40 1.05
N LEU A 25 -0.70 -15.54 0.97
CA LEU A 25 -1.76 -15.97 1.89
C LEU A 25 -1.25 -16.57 3.21
N GLY A 26 0.07 -16.74 3.38
CA GLY A 26 0.66 -17.43 4.54
C GLY A 26 0.39 -18.93 4.59
N LEU A 27 0.03 -19.55 3.46
CA LEU A 27 -0.28 -20.97 3.32
C LEU A 27 0.88 -21.80 2.74
N TYR A 28 1.97 -21.14 2.34
CA TYR A 28 3.15 -21.79 1.76
C TYR A 28 4.42 -21.06 2.20
N GLU A 29 5.38 -21.78 2.78
CA GLU A 29 6.66 -21.22 3.25
C GLU A 29 7.85 -21.62 2.37
N GLY A 30 7.61 -22.40 1.31
CA GLY A 30 8.66 -22.91 0.43
C GLY A 30 9.11 -21.91 -0.64
N ALA A 31 10.10 -22.32 -1.45
CA ALA A 31 10.62 -21.49 -2.53
C ALA A 31 9.60 -21.31 -3.66
N ILE A 32 9.57 -20.11 -4.26
CA ILE A 32 8.79 -19.81 -5.46
C ILE A 32 9.67 -20.10 -6.68
N ASN A 33 9.64 -21.35 -7.15
CA ASN A 33 10.52 -21.86 -8.20
C ASN A 33 9.76 -22.59 -9.34
N GLY A 34 8.44 -22.75 -9.20
CA GLY A 34 7.59 -23.47 -10.15
C GLY A 34 7.69 -24.99 -10.07
N ASP A 35 8.29 -25.54 -9.03
CA ASP A 35 8.21 -26.97 -8.72
C ASP A 35 6.82 -27.32 -8.18
N ALA A 36 6.17 -28.30 -8.81
CA ALA A 36 4.82 -28.73 -8.46
C ALA A 36 4.80 -30.19 -7.96
N GLY A 37 5.88 -30.61 -7.28
CA GLY A 37 6.04 -31.94 -6.69
C GLY A 37 5.03 -32.26 -5.58
N ALA A 38 5.12 -33.48 -5.04
CA ALA A 38 4.12 -34.03 -4.11
C ALA A 38 3.88 -33.16 -2.86
N GLY A 39 4.94 -32.58 -2.28
CA GLY A 39 4.81 -31.68 -1.13
C GLY A 39 4.00 -30.42 -1.45
N PHE A 40 4.23 -29.81 -2.62
CA PHE A 40 3.42 -28.67 -3.07
C PHE A 40 1.96 -29.07 -3.34
N GLN A 41 1.71 -30.25 -3.90
CA GLN A 41 0.34 -30.75 -4.10
C GLN A 41 -0.42 -30.94 -2.77
N GLN A 42 0.27 -31.36 -1.70
CA GLN A 42 -0.32 -31.45 -0.36
C GLN A 42 -0.69 -30.07 0.20
N VAL A 43 0.18 -29.06 0.00
CA VAL A 43 -0.11 -27.67 0.40
C VAL A 43 -1.34 -27.14 -0.35
N VAL A 44 -1.44 -27.38 -1.66
CA VAL A 44 -2.62 -26.99 -2.45
C VAL A 44 -3.89 -27.68 -1.95
N ALA A 45 -3.83 -28.97 -1.61
CA ALA A 45 -4.97 -29.71 -1.06
C ALA A 45 -5.40 -29.18 0.32
N GLY A 46 -4.44 -28.84 1.19
CA GLY A 46 -4.70 -28.21 2.48
C GLY A 46 -5.34 -26.83 2.31
N ALA A 47 -4.80 -25.99 1.42
CA ALA A 47 -5.33 -24.67 1.11
C ALA A 47 -6.77 -24.73 0.57
N ARG A 48 -7.09 -25.71 -0.29
CA ARG A 48 -8.47 -25.95 -0.75
C ARG A 48 -9.41 -26.24 0.41
N THR A 49 -8.99 -27.09 1.35
CA THR A 49 -9.80 -27.44 2.53
C THR A 49 -10.03 -26.23 3.43
N GLN A 50 -8.96 -25.48 3.74
CA GLN A 50 -9.02 -24.29 4.60
C GLN A 50 -9.88 -23.16 4.00
N LEU A 51 -9.92 -23.06 2.68
CA LEU A 51 -10.71 -22.05 1.96
C LEU A 51 -12.11 -22.55 1.53
N GLY A 52 -12.45 -23.81 1.82
CA GLY A 52 -13.75 -24.40 1.51
C GLY A 52 -13.97 -24.72 0.02
N TYR A 53 -12.91 -25.01 -0.73
CA TYR A 53 -12.98 -25.36 -2.16
C TYR A 53 -13.09 -26.88 -2.37
N PRO A 54 -14.06 -27.37 -3.18
CA PRO A 54 -14.22 -28.79 -3.47
C PRO A 54 -12.98 -29.41 -4.15
N ALA A 55 -12.72 -30.68 -3.85
CA ALA A 55 -11.52 -31.39 -4.34
C ALA A 55 -11.54 -31.65 -5.86
N ASP A 56 -12.74 -31.79 -6.43
CA ASP A 56 -13.02 -32.01 -7.85
C ASP A 56 -13.21 -30.70 -8.64
N GLU A 57 -13.02 -29.55 -8.02
CA GLU A 57 -13.16 -28.26 -8.68
C GLU A 57 -12.09 -28.06 -9.77
N ASP A 58 -12.50 -27.45 -10.89
CA ASP A 58 -11.63 -27.09 -11.99
C ASP A 58 -10.42 -26.27 -11.50
N VAL A 59 -9.23 -26.61 -12.00
CA VAL A 59 -7.96 -26.02 -11.55
C VAL A 59 -7.91 -24.53 -11.86
N MET A 60 -8.48 -24.09 -12.98
CA MET A 60 -8.51 -22.66 -13.34
C MET A 60 -9.49 -21.90 -12.45
N GLN A 61 -10.63 -22.49 -12.10
CA GLN A 61 -11.56 -21.89 -11.14
C GLN A 61 -10.95 -21.77 -9.75
N THR A 62 -10.26 -22.81 -9.27
CA THR A 62 -9.50 -22.76 -8.01
C THR A 62 -8.47 -21.64 -8.02
N TYR A 63 -7.73 -21.49 -9.12
CA TYR A 63 -6.73 -20.44 -9.29
C TYR A 63 -7.33 -19.03 -9.22
N VAL A 64 -8.46 -18.80 -9.88
CA VAL A 64 -9.17 -17.51 -9.85
C VAL A 64 -9.65 -17.18 -8.43
N LYS A 65 -10.19 -18.15 -7.69
CA LYS A 65 -10.62 -17.95 -6.30
C LYS A 65 -9.46 -17.65 -5.35
N LEU A 66 -8.33 -18.35 -5.51
CA LEU A 66 -7.10 -18.08 -4.75
C LEU A 66 -6.57 -16.67 -5.02
N LEU A 67 -6.56 -16.24 -6.28
CA LEU A 67 -6.22 -14.87 -6.65
C LEU A 67 -7.16 -13.85 -5.99
N ALA A 68 -8.47 -14.13 -5.98
CA ALA A 68 -9.45 -13.24 -5.36
C ALA A 68 -9.27 -13.13 -3.84
N GLU A 69 -8.99 -14.25 -3.15
CA GLU A 69 -8.73 -14.23 -1.70
C GLU A 69 -7.42 -13.50 -1.39
N ALA A 70 -6.35 -13.72 -2.16
CA ALA A 70 -5.11 -12.99 -2.00
C ALA A 70 -5.29 -11.49 -2.26
N ALA A 71 -6.04 -11.12 -3.30
CA ALA A 71 -6.39 -9.72 -3.56
C ALA A 71 -7.20 -9.11 -2.42
N LYS A 72 -8.13 -9.86 -1.83
CA LYS A 72 -8.92 -9.43 -0.66
C LYS A 72 -8.03 -9.22 0.56
N GLN A 73 -7.15 -10.16 0.90
CA GLN A 73 -6.20 -9.98 2.01
C GLN A 73 -5.25 -8.81 1.75
N GLN A 74 -4.74 -8.69 0.53
CA GLN A 74 -3.90 -7.57 0.12
C GLN A 74 -4.65 -6.24 0.22
N SER A 75 -5.97 -6.20 0.02
CA SER A 75 -6.78 -4.99 0.19
C SER A 75 -6.91 -4.54 1.66
N GLN A 76 -6.74 -5.46 2.61
CA GLN A 76 -6.87 -5.21 4.05
C GLN A 76 -5.59 -4.72 4.72
N VAL A 77 -4.45 -4.79 4.02
CA VAL A 77 -3.15 -4.33 4.51
C VAL A 77 -2.69 -3.05 3.81
N GLY A 78 -1.79 -2.29 4.44
CA GLY A 78 -1.19 -1.09 3.84
C GLY A 78 -2.03 0.17 3.96
N LEU A 79 -1.49 1.27 3.45
CA LEU A 79 -2.07 2.61 3.57
C LEU A 79 -2.54 3.10 2.21
N THR A 80 -3.82 3.44 2.14
CA THR A 80 -4.44 4.00 0.94
C THR A 80 -4.90 5.43 1.19
N PHE A 81 -4.55 6.31 0.26
CA PHE A 81 -4.97 7.70 0.25
C PHE A 81 -6.06 7.90 -0.79
N CYS A 82 -7.20 8.46 -0.38
CA CYS A 82 -8.33 8.75 -1.24
C CYS A 82 -8.51 10.26 -1.40
N ASN A 83 -8.54 10.73 -2.63
CA ASN A 83 -8.89 12.10 -2.96
C ASN A 83 -10.41 12.21 -3.11
N ARG A 84 -11.08 12.89 -2.19
CA ARG A 84 -12.53 13.19 -2.26
C ARG A 84 -12.80 14.65 -2.66
N SER A 85 -11.77 15.34 -3.15
CA SER A 85 -11.87 16.71 -3.66
C SER A 85 -12.18 16.70 -5.18
N PRO A 86 -12.68 17.82 -5.74
CA PRO A 86 -13.04 17.90 -7.16
C PRO A 86 -11.83 18.09 -8.10
N ALA A 87 -10.61 18.19 -7.58
CA ALA A 87 -9.40 18.42 -8.37
C ALA A 87 -8.32 17.36 -8.05
N PRO A 88 -7.38 17.08 -8.97
CA PRO A 88 -6.23 16.25 -8.67
C PRO A 88 -5.41 16.82 -7.49
N LEU A 89 -4.89 15.93 -6.66
CA LEU A 89 -4.01 16.25 -5.54
C LEU A 89 -2.62 15.68 -5.76
N TRP A 90 -1.62 16.40 -5.29
CA TRP A 90 -0.28 15.89 -5.04
C TRP A 90 -0.15 15.60 -3.56
N VAL A 91 0.23 14.38 -3.21
CA VAL A 91 0.22 13.89 -1.83
C VAL A 91 1.61 13.42 -1.42
N ALA A 92 1.99 13.74 -0.18
CA ALA A 92 3.18 13.26 0.49
C ALA A 92 2.80 12.46 1.74
N LEU A 93 3.64 11.48 2.09
CA LEU A 93 3.52 10.59 3.22
C LEU A 93 4.71 10.85 4.17
N GLY A 94 4.42 11.02 5.44
CA GLY A 94 5.40 11.10 6.53
C GLY A 94 5.34 9.88 7.44
N GLN A 95 6.50 9.46 7.93
CA GLN A 95 6.71 8.35 8.87
C GLN A 95 7.72 8.76 9.93
N VAL A 96 7.58 8.20 11.12
CA VAL A 96 8.54 8.45 12.21
C VAL A 96 9.16 7.12 12.60
N GLU A 97 10.47 7.01 12.41
CA GLU A 97 11.25 5.80 12.68
C GLU A 97 12.32 6.11 13.73
N GLY A 98 12.05 5.73 14.98
CA GLY A 98 12.87 6.16 16.11
C GLY A 98 12.85 7.68 16.25
N GLU A 99 14.00 8.32 16.17
CA GLU A 99 14.13 9.79 16.19
C GLU A 99 13.96 10.44 14.80
N ARG A 100 13.99 9.63 13.73
CA ARG A 100 14.02 10.13 12.34
C ARG A 100 12.62 10.43 11.83
N ARG A 101 12.46 11.57 11.17
CA ARG A 101 11.23 11.93 10.45
C ARG A 101 11.45 11.77 8.95
N LEU A 102 10.89 10.72 8.40
CA LEU A 102 11.01 10.39 6.98
C LEU A 102 9.78 10.87 6.22
N SER A 103 9.97 11.39 5.03
CA SER A 103 8.88 11.80 4.14
C SER A 103 9.16 11.44 2.69
N ARG A 104 8.13 11.01 1.98
CA ARG A 104 8.19 10.59 0.58
C ARG A 104 6.98 11.11 -0.19
N GLY A 105 7.13 11.27 -1.49
CA GLY A 105 6.11 11.83 -2.38
C GLY A 105 6.72 12.22 -3.72
N TRP A 106 6.04 12.95 -4.59
CA TRP A 106 4.61 13.22 -4.57
C TRP A 106 3.85 12.12 -5.34
N TRP A 107 2.75 11.64 -4.79
CA TRP A 107 1.78 10.84 -5.55
C TRP A 107 0.70 11.75 -6.10
N ARG A 108 0.44 11.64 -7.41
CA ARG A 108 -0.69 12.32 -8.04
C ARG A 108 -1.94 11.46 -7.93
N ILE A 109 -2.97 11.94 -7.22
CA ILE A 109 -4.24 11.24 -7.06
C ILE A 109 -5.35 12.04 -7.75
N GLN A 110 -5.98 11.47 -8.77
CA GLN A 110 -7.07 12.16 -9.49
C GLN A 110 -8.27 12.41 -8.55
N ALA A 111 -9.12 13.36 -8.94
CA ALA A 111 -10.39 13.61 -8.26
C ALA A 111 -11.19 12.31 -8.10
N ASN A 112 -11.72 12.08 -6.90
CA ASN A 112 -12.53 10.90 -6.55
C ASN A 112 -11.83 9.53 -6.69
N GLN A 113 -10.50 9.50 -6.81
CA GLN A 113 -9.71 8.27 -6.87
C GLN A 113 -8.93 8.01 -5.59
N CYS A 114 -8.42 6.79 -5.45
CA CYS A 114 -7.55 6.39 -4.35
C CYS A 114 -6.25 5.79 -4.88
N GLU A 115 -5.16 5.99 -4.15
CA GLU A 115 -3.83 5.45 -4.46
C GLU A 115 -3.28 4.72 -3.22
N LYS A 116 -2.64 3.57 -3.43
CA LYS A 116 -2.07 2.77 -2.34
C LYS A 116 -0.60 3.14 -2.15
N VAL A 117 -0.35 4.00 -1.16
CA VAL A 117 0.98 4.58 -0.91
C VAL A 117 1.91 3.68 -0.08
N ILE A 118 1.34 2.77 0.72
CA ILE A 118 2.06 1.67 1.36
C ILE A 118 1.33 0.37 1.01
N LYS A 119 2.05 -0.60 0.46
CA LYS A 119 1.50 -1.89 0.03
C LYS A 119 1.57 -2.96 1.12
N ASP A 120 2.59 -2.87 1.96
CA ASP A 120 2.86 -3.85 3.01
C ASP A 120 2.02 -3.60 4.27
N ARG A 121 2.01 -4.57 5.18
CA ARG A 121 1.35 -4.43 6.48
C ARG A 121 1.89 -3.22 7.24
N LEU A 122 0.99 -2.40 7.77
CA LEU A 122 1.36 -1.28 8.60
C LEU A 122 1.90 -1.80 9.94
N THR A 123 3.12 -1.39 10.27
CA THR A 123 3.82 -1.74 11.53
C THR A 123 3.81 -0.61 12.55
N GLN A 124 3.42 0.60 12.12
CA GLN A 124 3.34 1.81 12.95
C GLN A 124 1.86 2.19 13.17
N ARG A 125 1.56 2.79 14.33
CA ARG A 125 0.21 3.30 14.62
C ARG A 125 -0.06 4.65 13.94
N TYR A 126 0.93 5.51 13.86
CA TYR A 126 0.78 6.86 13.33
C TYR A 126 1.54 7.03 12.02
N PHE A 127 0.81 7.47 11.01
CA PHE A 127 1.36 7.98 9.76
C PHE A 127 0.96 9.43 9.58
N TYR A 128 1.61 10.12 8.67
CA TYR A 128 1.37 11.54 8.45
C TYR A 128 1.15 11.80 6.97
N ALA A 129 0.29 12.75 6.64
CA ALA A 129 0.05 13.11 5.24
C ALA A 129 -0.04 14.61 5.02
N HIS A 130 0.46 15.03 3.87
CA HIS A 130 0.29 16.38 3.36
C HIS A 130 -0.21 16.30 1.92
N ALA A 131 -1.11 17.19 1.52
CA ALA A 131 -1.54 17.26 0.14
C ALA A 131 -1.70 18.70 -0.33
N THR A 132 -1.45 18.93 -1.62
CA THR A 132 -1.73 20.19 -2.31
C THR A 132 -2.59 19.93 -3.54
N SER A 133 -3.50 20.86 -3.84
CA SER A 133 -4.28 20.80 -5.07
C SER A 133 -3.48 21.32 -6.26
N GLU A 134 -3.56 20.61 -7.38
CA GLU A 134 -2.94 21.05 -8.64
C GLU A 134 -3.62 22.30 -9.22
N LYS A 135 -4.85 22.60 -8.81
CA LYS A 135 -5.60 23.76 -9.31
C LYS A 135 -5.35 25.00 -8.45
N ALA A 136 -4.66 25.99 -9.02
CA ALA A 136 -4.27 27.24 -8.35
C ALA A 136 -5.43 28.07 -7.78
N SER A 137 -6.66 27.92 -8.29
CA SER A 137 -7.84 28.65 -7.80
C SER A 137 -8.36 28.17 -6.45
N SER A 138 -7.95 26.97 -6.01
CA SER A 138 -8.27 26.43 -4.69
C SER A 138 -7.06 26.62 -3.78
N LYS A 139 -7.24 27.31 -2.65
CA LYS A 139 -6.30 27.32 -1.51
C LYS A 139 -6.25 25.94 -0.81
N GLY A 140 -6.17 24.87 -1.60
CA GLY A 140 -6.34 23.47 -1.18
C GLY A 140 -5.03 22.90 -0.71
N VAL A 141 -4.64 23.24 0.51
CA VAL A 141 -3.57 22.56 1.24
C VAL A 141 -4.21 21.77 2.37
N TRP A 142 -3.88 20.49 2.46
CA TRP A 142 -4.21 19.62 3.58
C TRP A 142 -2.92 19.40 4.37
N GLY A 143 -2.76 20.17 5.44
CA GLY A 143 -1.60 20.11 6.31
C GLY A 143 -2.01 20.17 7.77
N GLY A 144 -1.07 19.82 8.64
CA GLY A 144 -1.25 19.79 10.08
C GLY A 144 0.00 20.24 10.82
N PRO A 145 0.04 20.11 12.16
CA PRO A 145 1.11 20.67 12.99
C PRO A 145 2.41 19.86 12.94
N HIS A 146 2.42 18.67 12.35
CA HIS A 146 3.58 17.79 12.35
C HIS A 146 4.51 18.13 11.20
N MET A 147 5.69 18.67 11.52
CA MET A 147 6.63 19.15 10.51
C MET A 147 7.47 18.00 9.94
N PHE A 148 7.46 17.90 8.61
CA PHE A 148 8.28 17.00 7.78
C PHE A 148 9.03 17.82 6.73
N CYS A 149 9.83 17.15 5.90
CA CYS A 149 10.51 17.81 4.80
C CYS A 149 9.96 17.40 3.44
N THR A 150 9.73 18.36 2.55
CA THR A 150 9.29 18.08 1.17
C THR A 150 10.17 18.81 0.16
N ARG A 151 10.10 18.39 -1.11
CA ARG A 151 10.71 19.06 -2.26
C ARG A 151 9.73 19.10 -3.43
N ASP A 152 9.96 19.96 -4.41
CA ASP A 152 9.05 20.08 -5.57
C ASP A 152 9.01 18.84 -6.47
N SER A 153 10.11 18.09 -6.56
CA SER A 153 10.21 16.86 -7.34
C SER A 153 9.71 15.65 -6.55
N VAL A 154 9.53 14.50 -7.21
CA VAL A 154 9.42 13.21 -6.51
C VAL A 154 10.65 13.04 -5.60
N PHE A 155 10.42 12.61 -4.37
CA PHE A 155 11.37 12.62 -3.28
C PHE A 155 11.12 11.47 -2.29
N GLU A 156 12.20 11.06 -1.63
CA GLU A 156 12.21 10.31 -0.39
C GLU A 156 13.35 10.93 0.44
N MET A 157 13.03 11.44 1.63
CA MET A 157 13.93 12.31 2.39
C MET A 157 13.83 12.06 3.90
N ASP A 158 14.92 12.33 4.58
CA ASP A 158 15.00 12.43 6.04
C ASP A 158 15.06 13.91 6.44
N ARG A 159 14.13 14.36 7.29
CA ARG A 159 14.05 15.76 7.72
C ARG A 159 15.33 16.23 8.40
N ASP A 160 15.89 15.43 9.30
CA ASP A 160 16.98 15.88 10.18
C ASP A 160 18.31 15.96 9.42
N VAL A 161 18.40 15.26 8.29
CA VAL A 161 19.59 15.24 7.43
C VAL A 161 19.49 16.21 6.27
N GLU A 162 18.32 16.35 5.64
CA GLU A 162 18.23 16.90 4.28
C GLU A 162 17.45 18.20 4.15
N CYS A 163 16.72 18.65 5.18
CA CYS A 163 15.74 19.70 4.95
C CYS A 163 16.35 21.07 4.67
N ARG A 164 17.08 21.63 5.62
CA ARG A 164 17.56 23.03 5.52
C ARG A 164 18.80 23.20 4.65
N ASN A 165 19.60 22.15 4.49
CA ASN A 165 20.92 22.21 3.84
C ASN A 165 20.95 21.66 2.39
N ARG A 166 19.85 21.07 1.89
CA ARG A 166 19.80 20.44 0.56
C ARG A 166 18.58 20.82 -0.29
N GLY A 167 17.97 21.97 0.00
CA GLY A 167 16.87 22.53 -0.79
C GLY A 167 15.52 21.85 -0.56
N GLY A 168 15.27 21.37 0.65
CA GLY A 168 13.95 20.95 1.10
C GLY A 168 13.22 22.07 1.85
N GLU A 169 11.91 21.93 1.96
CA GLU A 169 11.03 22.86 2.66
C GLU A 169 10.38 22.16 3.86
N GLU A 170 10.25 22.89 4.97
CA GLU A 170 9.51 22.39 6.13
C GLU A 170 8.00 22.51 5.86
N THR A 171 7.34 21.36 5.85
CA THR A 171 5.93 21.25 5.48
C THR A 171 5.15 20.54 6.58
N GLY A 172 3.96 21.07 6.90
CA GLY A 172 3.10 20.55 7.96
C GLY A 172 2.18 19.42 7.48
N PHE A 173 2.16 18.31 8.20
CA PHE A 173 1.39 17.10 7.87
C PHE A 173 0.30 16.84 8.93
N LEU A 174 -0.82 16.27 8.47
CA LEU A 174 -1.92 15.75 9.29
C LEU A 174 -1.54 14.38 9.84
N ALA A 175 -1.85 14.12 11.11
CA ALA A 175 -1.69 12.79 11.70
C ALA A 175 -2.83 11.85 11.28
N ILE A 176 -2.47 10.60 11.03
CA ILE A 176 -3.37 9.48 10.68
C ILE A 176 -3.15 8.40 11.74
N ASP A 177 -4.14 8.20 12.60
CA ASP A 177 -4.16 7.07 13.55
C ASP A 177 -4.74 5.84 12.86
N THR A 178 -3.92 4.80 12.68
CA THR A 178 -4.34 3.53 12.06
C THR A 178 -5.11 2.65 13.04
N LEU A 179 -5.11 3.01 14.34
CA LEU A 179 -5.62 2.19 15.45
C LEU A 179 -4.92 0.83 15.50
N GLU A 180 -3.63 0.80 15.19
CA GLU A 180 -2.78 -0.41 15.15
C GLU A 180 -3.28 -1.48 14.15
N ARG A 181 -4.10 -1.07 13.19
CA ARG A 181 -4.59 -1.97 12.15
C ARG A 181 -3.52 -2.20 11.08
N PRO A 182 -3.48 -3.41 10.49
CA PRO A 182 -2.51 -3.75 9.45
C PRO A 182 -2.72 -2.99 8.14
N GLY A 183 -3.86 -2.32 7.98
CA GLY A 183 -4.15 -1.42 6.88
C GLY A 183 -5.13 -0.31 7.26
N ALA A 184 -5.08 0.79 6.52
CA ALA A 184 -5.89 1.97 6.74
C ALA A 184 -6.18 2.73 5.44
N VAL A 185 -7.31 3.44 5.43
CA VAL A 185 -7.70 4.36 4.36
C VAL A 185 -7.84 5.75 4.94
N PHE A 186 -7.11 6.72 4.38
CA PHE A 186 -7.24 8.13 4.72
C PHE A 186 -7.84 8.90 3.55
N SER A 187 -8.83 9.75 3.82
CA SER A 187 -9.53 10.51 2.78
C SER A 187 -9.27 12.00 2.92
N PHE A 188 -8.73 12.61 1.87
CA PHE A 188 -8.66 14.06 1.71
C PHE A 188 -10.04 14.56 1.28
N GLY A 189 -10.80 15.10 2.24
CA GLY A 189 -12.12 15.66 1.99
C GLY A 189 -12.09 16.96 1.19
N PRO A 190 -13.24 17.39 0.62
CA PRO A 190 -13.42 18.78 0.21
C PRO A 190 -13.04 19.67 1.40
N GLN A 191 -12.24 20.70 1.15
CA GLN A 191 -11.74 21.58 2.20
C GLN A 191 -12.92 22.19 2.98
N GLN A 192 -13.22 21.63 4.15
CA GLN A 192 -13.87 22.37 5.22
C GLN A 192 -12.73 23.02 5.98
N SER A 193 -12.79 24.35 6.10
CA SER A 193 -11.82 25.23 6.74
C SER A 193 -11.14 24.56 7.94
N ALA A 194 -9.83 24.78 8.12
CA ALA A 194 -8.97 24.26 9.18
C ALA A 194 -9.38 24.60 10.64
N ALA A 195 -10.65 24.94 10.88
CA ALA A 195 -11.21 25.35 12.17
C ALA A 195 -11.58 24.19 13.11
N ASN A 196 -11.53 22.93 12.67
CA ASN A 196 -11.97 21.77 13.47
C ASN A 196 -10.88 20.69 13.66
N ALA A 197 -9.59 21.05 13.57
CA ALA A 197 -8.56 20.15 14.10
C ALA A 197 -8.64 20.16 15.64
N PRO A 198 -8.76 19.00 16.31
CA PRO A 198 -8.62 18.95 17.75
C PRO A 198 -7.24 19.53 18.12
N ALA A 199 -7.22 20.44 19.08
CA ALA A 199 -5.98 20.99 19.60
C ALA A 199 -5.01 19.86 20.00
N PRO A 200 -3.69 20.01 19.75
CA PRO A 200 -2.73 19.01 20.19
C PRO A 200 -2.88 18.84 21.71
N VAL A 201 -3.08 17.59 22.14
CA VAL A 201 -3.01 17.23 23.55
C VAL A 201 -1.56 17.50 23.98
N ALA A 202 -1.37 18.56 24.75
CA ALA A 202 -0.10 18.86 25.38
C ALA A 202 0.29 17.69 26.30
N GLN A 203 1.54 17.26 26.20
CA GLN A 203 2.17 16.37 27.18
C GLN A 203 2.36 17.09 28.50
#